data_AF-A0A7X0RFW0-F1
#
_entry.id   AF-A0A7X0RFW0-F1
#
_cell.length_a   1.000
_cell.length_b   1.000
_cell.length_c   1.000
_cell.angle_alpha   90.00
_cell.angle_beta   90.00
_cell.angle_gamma   90.00
#
_symmetry.space_group_name_H-M   'P 1'
#
loop_
_entity.id
_entity.type
_entity.pdbx_description
1 polymer ?
#
loop_
_entity_poly.entity_id
_entity_poly.type
_entity_poly.pdbx_seq_one_letter_code
_entity_poly.pdbx_strand_id
1 'polypeptide(L)'
;MTTTTTAAATGGLRGLLRGSAGIAVAMAVMNVATYAFQMVAARVLGPAAYGAIASLMALLMVIAVLQLGLQATAARRISATPENVAQIEHVIMGVTYRAAFGLGAVMLVASPAVWVLLRLDSVLPAILLAISAVPLTIMGGQAGILQGERRWGPLAAIYLGVGVPRVLIGTICIAISPTETSAMLGVMIGLFVPALAGWWALRRGREAGATSDLHEARPMAGETARNSAALLAFFVLSNADIVVARNVLDSHAAGLYAGGLILTKAVLFLPQFVVVVAFPSMSTVEERRKALLRSLALVLGLGVLCTLGALVLSGVAMVFVGGSDYDEIQSRLWAFAVLGTLLSMLQLLVYSVLARQGTRSTWFVWAAVLALLLASVWVATLGGLLALVVVVDGALFALLLALSLWRMRAPAAPAA
;
A
#
# COMPACT_ATOMS: atom_id res chain seq x y z
N MET A 1 58.42 8.06 5.63
CA MET A 1 57.65 8.70 6.71
C MET A 1 56.43 9.34 6.06
N THR A 2 55.30 8.63 6.04
CA THR A 2 53.92 9.13 5.84
C THR A 2 53.00 7.89 5.86
N THR A 3 52.66 7.47 7.06
CA THR A 3 51.58 6.52 7.33
C THR A 3 50.26 7.20 7.00
N THR A 4 49.61 6.78 5.93
CA THR A 4 48.19 7.04 5.67
C THR A 4 47.38 6.20 6.65
N THR A 5 47.03 6.81 7.78
CA THR A 5 46.10 6.26 8.76
C THR A 5 44.70 6.25 8.13
N THR A 6 44.23 5.07 7.74
CA THR A 6 42.82 4.79 7.45
C THR A 6 41.99 5.19 8.67
N ALA A 7 41.27 6.30 8.57
CA ALA A 7 40.27 6.70 9.55
C ALA A 7 39.15 5.65 9.55
N ALA A 8 39.18 4.77 10.55
CA ALA A 8 38.12 3.81 10.81
C ALA A 8 36.80 4.55 11.05
N ALA A 9 35.76 4.16 10.32
CA ALA A 9 34.42 4.69 10.43
C ALA A 9 33.84 4.44 11.84
N THR A 10 33.95 5.41 12.73
CA THR A 10 33.20 5.48 13.98
C THR A 10 31.78 5.98 13.73
N GLY A 11 31.07 5.31 12.83
CA GLY A 11 29.64 5.53 12.59
C GLY A 11 28.81 4.66 13.51
N GLY A 12 28.61 5.08 14.77
CA GLY A 12 27.74 4.36 15.72
C GLY A 12 26.29 4.25 15.22
N LEU A 13 25.44 3.51 15.95
CA LEU A 13 24.02 3.26 15.65
C LEU A 13 23.24 4.53 15.18
N ARG A 14 23.60 5.71 15.71
CA ARG A 14 23.04 7.01 15.33
C ARG A 14 23.38 7.46 13.89
N GLY A 15 24.53 7.07 13.36
CA GLY A 15 24.93 7.31 11.95
C GLY A 15 24.15 6.41 10.99
N LEU A 16 23.96 5.13 11.36
CA LEU A 16 23.10 4.20 10.62
C LEU A 16 21.64 4.66 10.58
N LEU A 17 21.10 5.13 11.72
CA LEU A 17 19.73 5.67 11.81
C LEU A 17 19.53 6.98 11.02
N ARG A 18 20.61 7.70 10.71
CA ARG A 18 20.58 8.93 9.91
C ARG A 18 20.81 8.70 8.41
N GLY A 19 21.21 7.51 8.01
CA GLY A 19 21.38 7.11 6.61
C GLY A 19 20.12 6.47 6.02
N SER A 20 20.20 6.11 4.73
CA SER A 20 19.15 5.36 4.01
C SER A 20 18.83 4.01 4.67
N ALA A 21 19.81 3.38 5.32
CA ALA A 21 19.63 2.16 6.10
C ALA A 21 18.62 2.33 7.26
N GLY A 22 18.62 3.49 7.93
CA GLY A 22 17.68 3.80 9.01
C GLY A 22 16.22 3.79 8.55
N ILE A 23 15.95 4.23 7.31
CA ILE A 23 14.60 4.19 6.75
C ILE A 23 14.17 2.79 6.40
N ALA A 24 15.07 1.96 5.87
CA ALA A 24 14.75 0.56 5.59
C ALA A 24 14.27 -0.16 6.86
N VAL A 25 14.97 0.06 7.99
CA VAL A 25 14.55 -0.45 9.30
C VAL A 25 13.20 0.15 9.73
N ALA A 26 13.01 1.46 9.60
CA ALA A 26 11.74 2.11 9.96
C ALA A 26 10.55 1.58 9.14
N MET A 27 10.73 1.36 7.84
CA MET A 27 9.71 0.76 6.97
C MET A 27 9.44 -0.70 7.34
N ALA A 28 10.47 -1.48 7.69
CA ALA A 28 10.30 -2.85 8.16
C ALA A 28 9.47 -2.87 9.46
N VAL A 29 9.82 -2.03 10.44
CA VAL A 29 9.07 -1.89 11.69
C VAL A 29 7.64 -1.44 11.44
N MET A 30 7.42 -0.48 10.55
CA MET A 30 6.09 -0.01 10.16
C MET A 30 5.22 -1.15 9.59
N ASN A 31 5.78 -1.94 8.67
CA ASN A 31 5.06 -3.06 8.06
C ASN A 31 4.73 -4.14 9.10
N VAL A 32 5.70 -4.53 9.93
CA VAL A 32 5.49 -5.51 11.01
C VAL A 32 4.43 -5.01 11.99
N ALA A 33 4.48 -3.75 12.42
CA ALA A 33 3.49 -3.18 13.33
C ALA A 33 2.09 -3.11 12.69
N THR A 34 2.00 -2.73 11.41
CA THR A 34 0.73 -2.70 10.68
C THR A 34 0.12 -4.10 10.56
N TYR A 35 0.95 -5.11 10.30
CA TYR A 35 0.53 -6.49 10.24
C TYR A 35 0.13 -7.04 11.61
N ALA A 36 0.91 -6.73 12.65
CA ALA A 36 0.60 -7.09 14.04
C ALA A 36 -0.75 -6.54 14.48
N PHE A 37 -1.09 -5.29 14.10
CA PHE A 37 -2.43 -4.76 14.35
C PHE A 37 -3.54 -5.60 13.69
N GLN A 38 -3.35 -6.03 12.43
CA GLN A 38 -4.35 -6.87 11.77
C GLN A 38 -4.52 -8.23 12.47
N MET A 39 -3.43 -8.84 12.90
CA MET A 39 -3.48 -10.12 13.65
C MET A 39 -4.19 -9.96 14.99
N VAL A 40 -3.88 -8.90 15.74
CA VAL A 40 -4.53 -8.61 17.03
C VAL A 40 -6.01 -8.34 16.83
N ALA A 41 -6.37 -7.51 15.85
CA ALA A 41 -7.76 -7.22 15.53
C ALA A 41 -8.53 -8.49 15.14
N ALA A 42 -7.96 -9.34 14.28
CA ALA A 42 -8.57 -10.59 13.85
C ALA A 42 -8.82 -11.55 15.02
N ARG A 43 -7.86 -11.64 15.94
CA ARG A 43 -7.91 -12.54 17.10
C ARG A 43 -8.84 -12.08 18.20
N VAL A 44 -8.97 -10.77 18.43
CA VAL A 44 -9.81 -10.24 19.51
C VAL A 44 -11.26 -10.00 19.08
N LEU A 45 -11.47 -9.60 17.82
CA LEU A 45 -12.81 -9.26 17.31
C LEU A 45 -13.57 -10.46 16.74
N GLY A 46 -12.88 -11.56 16.43
CA GLY A 46 -13.44 -12.68 15.69
C GLY A 46 -13.78 -12.33 14.23
N PRO A 47 -14.22 -13.31 13.41
CA PRO A 47 -14.39 -13.14 11.97
C PRO A 47 -15.37 -12.02 11.61
N ALA A 48 -16.54 -11.97 12.25
CA ALA A 48 -17.61 -11.05 11.88
C ALA A 48 -17.23 -9.58 12.07
N ALA A 49 -16.65 -9.16 13.20
CA ALA A 49 -16.23 -7.77 13.38
C ALA A 49 -14.89 -7.47 12.67
N TYR A 50 -13.97 -8.44 12.58
CA TYR A 50 -12.72 -8.27 11.85
C TYR A 50 -12.96 -8.02 10.35
N GLY A 51 -13.90 -8.73 9.72
CA GLY A 51 -14.19 -8.51 8.30
C GLY A 51 -14.63 -7.08 7.97
N ALA A 52 -15.18 -6.35 8.95
CA ALA A 52 -15.65 -4.98 8.77
C ALA A 52 -14.46 -4.03 8.81
N ILE A 53 -13.58 -4.22 9.80
CA ILE A 53 -12.29 -3.55 9.88
C ILE A 53 -11.41 -3.81 8.66
N ALA A 54 -11.31 -5.07 8.21
CA ALA A 54 -10.54 -5.42 7.02
C ALA A 54 -11.05 -4.68 5.78
N SER A 55 -12.37 -4.54 5.63
CA SER A 55 -12.98 -3.78 4.53
C SER A 55 -12.71 -2.28 4.62
N LEU A 56 -12.78 -1.71 5.83
CA LEU A 56 -12.42 -0.30 6.08
C LEU A 56 -10.94 -0.03 5.81
N MET A 57 -10.05 -0.95 6.21
CA MET A 57 -8.62 -0.86 5.92
C MET A 57 -8.33 -1.00 4.42
N ALA A 58 -9.05 -1.87 3.71
CA ALA A 58 -8.98 -1.96 2.26
C ALA A 58 -9.37 -0.64 1.58
N LEU A 59 -10.47 -0.01 2.03
CA LEU A 59 -10.86 1.30 1.53
C LEU A 59 -9.83 2.38 1.88
N LEU A 60 -9.24 2.33 3.08
CA LEU A 60 -8.14 3.21 3.48
C LEU A 60 -6.89 3.02 2.58
N MET A 61 -6.58 1.80 2.16
CA MET A 61 -5.50 1.52 1.20
C MET A 61 -5.78 2.11 -0.18
N VAL A 62 -7.03 2.09 -0.65
CA VAL A 62 -7.45 2.75 -1.89
C VAL A 62 -7.28 4.28 -1.77
N ILE A 63 -7.69 4.86 -0.64
CA ILE A 63 -7.53 6.29 -0.32
C ILE A 63 -6.05 6.69 -0.26
N ALA A 64 -5.18 5.81 0.24
CA ALA A 64 -3.73 6.03 0.35
C ALA A 64 -3.05 6.28 -1.02
N VAL A 65 -3.69 5.94 -2.13
CA VAL A 65 -3.15 6.21 -3.47
C VAL A 65 -2.90 7.71 -3.69
N LEU A 66 -3.79 8.58 -3.21
CA LEU A 66 -3.58 10.03 -3.31
C LEU A 66 -2.37 10.48 -2.47
N GLN A 67 -2.24 9.92 -1.27
CA GLN A 67 -1.11 10.13 -0.37
C GLN A 67 0.21 9.75 -1.06
N LEU A 68 0.28 8.59 -1.72
CA LEU A 68 1.45 8.12 -2.48
C LEU A 68 1.76 9.02 -3.68
N GLY A 69 0.73 9.46 -4.42
CA GLY A 69 0.89 10.37 -5.55
C GLY A 69 1.49 11.72 -5.16
N LEU A 70 1.01 12.30 -4.06
CA LEU A 70 1.54 13.54 -3.48
C LEU A 70 3.00 13.35 -3.04
N GLN A 71 3.29 12.25 -2.32
CA GLN A 71 4.64 11.91 -1.87
C GLN A 71 5.63 11.80 -3.04
N ALA A 72 5.27 11.04 -4.08
CA ALA A 72 6.14 10.84 -5.24
C ALA A 72 6.38 12.13 -6.03
N THR A 73 5.34 12.97 -6.18
CA THR A 73 5.44 14.25 -6.91
C THR A 73 6.34 15.22 -6.16
N ALA A 74 6.14 15.34 -4.84
CA ALA A 74 6.93 16.18 -3.96
C ALA A 74 8.41 15.77 -3.94
N ALA A 75 8.68 14.47 -3.74
CA ALA A 75 10.04 13.96 -3.69
C ALA A 75 10.81 14.20 -5.00
N ARG A 76 10.16 13.93 -6.15
CA ARG A 76 10.77 14.13 -7.47
C ARG A 76 11.13 15.60 -7.72
N ARG A 77 10.19 16.53 -7.49
CA ARG A 77 10.42 17.96 -7.76
C ARG A 77 11.53 18.54 -6.88
N ILE A 78 11.49 18.27 -5.57
CA ILE A 78 12.54 18.75 -4.67
C ILE A 78 13.91 18.15 -5.02
N SER A 79 13.96 16.87 -5.41
CA SER A 79 15.23 16.25 -5.81
C SER A 79 15.79 16.80 -7.13
N ALA A 80 14.94 17.31 -8.02
CA ALA A 80 15.33 17.83 -9.33
C ALA A 80 15.77 19.30 -9.29
N THR A 81 15.21 20.10 -8.38
CA THR A 81 15.52 21.53 -8.24
C THR A 81 15.78 21.90 -6.77
N PRO A 82 16.97 21.56 -6.23
CA PRO A 82 17.31 21.83 -4.83
C PRO A 82 17.32 23.32 -4.44
N GLU A 83 17.39 24.23 -5.40
CA GLU A 83 17.47 25.67 -5.16
C GLU A 83 16.10 26.32 -4.87
N ASN A 84 15.00 25.66 -5.25
CA ASN A 84 13.63 26.18 -5.15
C ASN A 84 12.82 25.49 -4.04
N VAL A 85 13.49 24.82 -3.12
CA VAL A 85 12.89 23.97 -2.07
C VAL A 85 11.80 24.68 -1.26
N ALA A 86 12.02 25.94 -0.89
CA ALA A 86 11.04 26.73 -0.12
C ALA A 86 9.75 27.01 -0.91
N GLN A 87 9.86 27.39 -2.20
CA GLN A 87 8.71 27.61 -3.07
C GLN A 87 7.93 26.31 -3.29
N ILE A 88 8.66 25.24 -3.60
CA ILE A 88 8.09 23.93 -3.90
C ILE A 88 7.36 23.36 -2.67
N GLU A 89 7.96 23.45 -1.49
CA GLU A 89 7.29 23.05 -0.24
C GLU A 89 5.98 23.80 -0.02
N HIS A 90 5.99 25.14 -0.16
CA HIS A 90 4.80 25.95 0.09
C HIS A 90 3.65 25.56 -0.85
N VAL A 91 3.96 25.40 -2.14
CA VAL A 91 2.99 24.98 -3.15
C VAL A 91 2.50 23.55 -2.89
N ILE A 92 3.40 22.60 -2.59
CA ILE A 92 3.04 21.21 -2.27
C ILE A 92 2.12 21.14 -1.07
N MET A 93 2.45 21.84 0.01
CA MET A 93 1.65 21.81 1.23
C MET A 93 0.28 22.46 1.00
N GLY A 94 0.20 23.54 0.24
CA GLY A 94 -1.07 24.14 -0.18
C GLY A 94 -1.96 23.17 -0.97
N VAL A 95 -1.40 22.46 -1.96
CA VAL A 95 -2.12 21.42 -2.71
C VAL A 95 -2.50 20.24 -1.81
N THR A 96 -1.59 19.82 -0.92
CA THR A 96 -1.77 18.70 -0.01
C THR A 96 -2.92 18.96 0.97
N TYR A 97 -2.98 20.13 1.60
CA TYR A 97 -4.07 20.46 2.52
C TYR A 97 -5.42 20.54 1.81
N ARG A 98 -5.48 21.20 0.64
CA ARG A 98 -6.71 21.26 -0.16
C ARG A 98 -7.20 19.88 -0.58
N ALA A 99 -6.28 19.01 -1.02
CA ALA A 99 -6.57 17.64 -1.37
C ALA A 99 -7.02 16.81 -0.16
N ALA A 100 -6.35 16.95 0.99
CA ALA A 100 -6.67 16.23 2.21
C ALA A 100 -8.05 16.59 2.77
N PHE A 101 -8.36 17.87 2.91
CA PHE A 101 -9.68 18.33 3.39
C PHE A 101 -10.78 18.07 2.36
N GLY A 102 -10.49 18.24 1.07
CA GLY A 102 -11.42 17.89 0.00
C GLY A 102 -11.78 16.40 0.02
N LEU A 103 -10.78 15.52 0.09
CA LEU A 103 -10.99 14.07 0.18
C LEU A 103 -11.71 13.68 1.48
N GLY A 104 -11.32 14.24 2.62
CA GLY A 104 -12.00 14.02 3.90
C GLY A 104 -13.47 14.42 3.85
N ALA A 105 -13.79 15.58 3.27
CA ALA A 105 -15.18 16.03 3.10
C ALA A 105 -15.98 15.12 2.16
N VAL A 106 -15.39 14.70 1.03
CA VAL A 106 -16.03 13.75 0.11
C VAL A 106 -16.29 12.41 0.81
N MET A 107 -15.33 11.90 1.57
CA MET A 107 -15.50 10.65 2.33
C MET A 107 -16.52 10.79 3.46
N LEU A 108 -16.62 11.96 4.09
CA LEU A 108 -17.60 12.22 5.13
C LEU A 108 -19.02 12.23 4.56
N VAL A 109 -19.22 12.88 3.41
CA VAL A 109 -20.50 12.84 2.68
C VAL A 109 -20.82 11.44 2.17
N ALA A 110 -19.80 10.68 1.75
CA ALA A 110 -19.96 9.28 1.32
C ALA A 110 -20.12 8.29 2.49
N SER A 111 -19.98 8.71 3.75
CA SER A 111 -20.02 7.81 4.91
C SER A 111 -21.30 6.97 5.02
N PRO A 112 -22.53 7.46 4.69
CA PRO A 112 -23.72 6.62 4.69
C PRO A 112 -23.66 5.53 3.61
N ALA A 113 -23.09 5.85 2.44
CA ALA A 113 -22.91 4.86 1.38
C ALA A 113 -21.89 3.78 1.79
N VAL A 114 -20.80 4.18 2.45
CA VAL A 114 -19.81 3.23 3.01
C VAL A 114 -20.44 2.35 4.09
N TRP A 115 -21.27 2.93 4.96
CA TRP A 115 -22.02 2.19 5.99
C TRP A 115 -22.91 1.10 5.39
N VAL A 116 -23.72 1.45 4.38
CA VAL A 116 -24.61 0.50 3.70
C VAL A 116 -23.82 -0.53 2.90
N LEU A 117 -22.82 -0.10 2.12
CA LEU A 117 -22.04 -0.96 1.24
C LEU A 117 -21.18 -1.97 2.02
N LEU A 118 -20.65 -1.58 3.18
CA LEU A 118 -19.82 -2.48 3.99
C LEU A 118 -20.60 -3.24 5.06
N ARG A 119 -21.93 -3.03 5.16
CA ARG A 119 -22.81 -3.62 6.18
C ARG A 119 -22.26 -3.47 7.59
N LEU A 120 -21.87 -2.24 7.95
CA LEU A 120 -21.32 -1.94 9.28
C LEU A 120 -22.46 -1.81 10.29
N ASP A 121 -22.19 -2.10 11.56
CA ASP A 121 -23.19 -2.01 12.62
C ASP A 121 -23.57 -0.55 12.94
N SER A 122 -22.68 0.38 12.63
CA SER A 122 -22.84 1.81 12.83
C SER A 122 -22.23 2.61 11.70
N VAL A 123 -22.69 3.84 11.49
CA VAL A 123 -22.05 4.80 10.56
C VAL A 123 -20.71 5.33 11.11
N LEU A 124 -20.47 5.19 12.42
CA LEU A 124 -19.33 5.80 13.09
C LEU A 124 -17.96 5.31 12.57
N PRO A 125 -17.69 4.01 12.30
CA PRO A 125 -16.47 3.57 11.65
C PRO A 125 -16.25 4.22 10.27
N ALA A 126 -17.32 4.44 9.49
CA ALA A 126 -17.22 5.12 8.19
C ALA A 126 -16.86 6.61 8.34
N ILE A 127 -17.40 7.28 9.36
CA ILE A 127 -17.02 8.65 9.71
C ILE A 127 -15.56 8.70 10.17
N LEU A 128 -15.12 7.78 11.02
CA LEU A 128 -13.73 7.69 11.48
C LEU A 128 -12.76 7.42 10.31
N LEU A 129 -13.17 6.64 9.32
CA LEU A 129 -12.43 6.46 8.06
C LEU A 129 -12.31 7.77 7.28
N ALA A 130 -13.39 8.54 7.15
CA ALA A 130 -13.35 9.84 6.49
C ALA A 130 -12.40 10.81 7.19
N ILE A 131 -12.41 10.86 8.53
CA ILE A 131 -11.47 11.68 9.30
C ILE A 131 -10.03 11.17 9.10
N SER A 132 -9.82 9.86 9.07
CA SER A 132 -8.50 9.23 8.86
C SER A 132 -7.87 9.57 7.50
N ALA A 133 -8.69 9.83 6.47
CA ALA A 133 -8.21 10.21 5.15
C ALA A 133 -7.42 11.55 5.17
N VAL A 134 -7.75 12.45 6.08
CA VAL A 134 -7.13 13.78 6.19
C VAL A 134 -5.65 13.69 6.62
N PRO A 135 -5.30 13.18 7.83
CA PRO A 135 -3.91 13.09 8.25
C PRO A 135 -3.10 12.13 7.39
N LEU A 136 -3.71 11.06 6.86
CA LEU A 136 -3.07 10.18 5.90
C LEU A 136 -2.61 10.95 4.65
N THR A 137 -3.49 11.78 4.07
CA THR A 137 -3.14 12.57 2.88
C THR A 137 -2.08 13.63 3.20
N ILE A 138 -2.19 14.30 4.35
CA ILE A 138 -1.21 15.31 4.80
C ILE A 138 0.19 14.70 4.93
N MET A 139 0.30 13.51 5.54
CA MET A 139 1.60 12.87 5.75
C MET A 139 2.28 12.53 4.42
N GLY A 140 1.53 12.33 3.32
CA GLY A 140 2.10 12.08 2.00
C GLY A 140 2.90 13.26 1.45
N GLY A 141 2.34 14.46 1.51
CA GLY A 141 3.05 15.68 1.12
C GLY A 141 4.32 15.88 1.96
N GLN A 142 4.20 15.70 3.28
CA GLN A 142 5.31 15.84 4.23
C GLN A 142 6.42 14.80 3.98
N ALA A 143 6.06 13.53 3.81
CA ALA A 143 6.99 12.45 3.51
C ALA A 143 7.71 12.71 2.19
N GLY A 144 7.00 13.22 1.17
CA GLY A 144 7.57 13.54 -0.11
C GLY A 144 8.61 14.64 -0.04
N ILE A 145 8.33 15.71 0.72
CA ILE A 145 9.29 16.80 0.94
C ILE A 145 10.56 16.28 1.62
N LEU A 146 10.40 15.55 2.74
CA LEU A 146 11.52 14.99 3.49
C LEU A 146 12.32 13.97 2.67
N GLN A 147 11.66 13.18 1.83
CA GLN A 147 12.29 12.21 0.95
C GLN A 147 13.09 12.90 -0.16
N GLY A 148 12.55 13.95 -0.79
CA GLY A 148 13.25 14.73 -1.81
C GLY A 148 14.52 15.39 -1.26
N GLU A 149 14.45 15.89 -0.03
CA GLU A 149 15.59 16.50 0.69
C GLU A 149 16.57 15.49 1.28
N ARG A 150 16.29 14.19 1.14
CA ARG A 150 17.08 13.11 1.76
C ARG A 150 17.21 13.26 3.28
N ARG A 151 16.19 13.84 3.94
CA ARG A 151 16.12 14.01 5.39
C ARG A 151 15.62 12.72 6.04
N TRP A 152 16.52 11.74 6.09
CA TRP A 152 16.15 10.37 6.41
C TRP A 152 15.63 10.15 7.82
N GLY A 153 16.15 10.87 8.82
CA GLY A 153 15.70 10.78 10.21
C GLY A 153 14.22 11.18 10.40
N PRO A 154 13.82 12.39 10.02
CA PRO A 154 12.41 12.79 10.04
C PRO A 154 11.49 11.89 9.21
N LEU A 155 11.95 11.43 8.04
CA LEU A 155 11.17 10.49 7.22
C LEU A 155 10.97 9.14 7.92
N ALA A 156 12.00 8.61 8.59
CA ALA A 156 11.88 7.42 9.42
C ALA A 156 10.87 7.61 10.56
N ALA A 157 10.82 8.80 11.19
CA ALA A 157 9.84 9.10 12.22
C ALA A 157 8.39 9.09 11.69
N ILE A 158 8.16 9.57 10.45
CA ILE A 158 6.84 9.45 9.79
C ILE A 158 6.48 7.97 9.63
N TYR A 159 7.36 7.14 9.05
CA TYR A 159 7.04 5.72 8.84
C TYR A 159 6.80 4.96 10.15
N LEU A 160 7.62 5.20 11.18
CA LEU A 160 7.38 4.65 12.52
C LEU A 160 6.01 5.11 13.07
N GLY A 161 5.65 6.37 12.86
CA GLY A 161 4.36 6.95 13.23
C GLY A 161 3.16 6.29 12.54
N VAL A 162 3.33 5.71 11.34
CA VAL A 162 2.23 5.00 10.65
C VAL A 162 1.93 3.66 11.32
N GLY A 163 2.96 2.89 11.67
CA GLY A 163 2.80 1.51 12.15
C GLY A 163 2.69 1.39 13.66
N VAL A 164 3.62 1.99 14.41
CA VAL A 164 3.75 1.76 15.86
C VAL A 164 2.54 2.31 16.65
N PRO A 165 2.10 3.56 16.45
CA PRO A 165 0.86 4.06 17.06
C PRO A 165 -0.36 3.24 16.68
N ARG A 166 -0.45 2.76 15.43
CA ARG A 166 -1.59 1.94 14.98
C ARG A 166 -1.73 0.67 15.80
N VAL A 167 -0.65 -0.08 16.01
CA VAL A 167 -0.71 -1.29 16.83
C VAL A 167 -0.91 -0.98 18.30
N LEU A 168 -0.23 0.02 18.86
CA LEU A 168 -0.34 0.33 20.29
C LEU A 168 -1.72 0.90 20.64
N ILE A 169 -2.11 2.00 20.00
CA ILE A 169 -3.37 2.70 20.26
C ILE A 169 -4.54 1.85 19.77
N GLY A 170 -4.41 1.21 18.60
CA GLY A 170 -5.42 0.28 18.08
C GLY A 170 -5.70 -0.89 19.03
N THR A 171 -4.65 -1.54 19.56
CA THR A 171 -4.83 -2.63 20.53
C THR A 171 -5.47 -2.13 21.82
N ILE A 172 -5.08 -0.96 22.33
CA ILE A 172 -5.68 -0.37 23.53
C ILE A 172 -7.18 -0.11 23.30
N CYS A 173 -7.56 0.50 22.18
CA CYS A 173 -8.97 0.78 21.89
C CYS A 173 -9.80 -0.51 21.77
N ILE A 174 -9.27 -1.54 21.10
CA ILE A 174 -9.92 -2.86 20.97
C ILE A 174 -10.05 -3.55 22.34
N ALA A 175 -9.03 -3.43 23.20
CA ALA A 175 -9.06 -4.01 24.55
C ALA A 175 -10.09 -3.34 25.46
N ILE A 176 -10.36 -2.04 25.27
CA ILE A 176 -11.41 -1.32 26.02
C ILE A 176 -12.80 -1.75 25.56
N SER A 177 -13.01 -1.87 24.25
CA SER A 177 -14.27 -2.31 23.67
C SER A 177 -13.96 -3.11 22.40
N PRO A 178 -14.26 -4.42 22.33
CA PRO A 178 -13.93 -5.24 21.18
C PRO A 178 -14.94 -5.03 20.04
N THR A 179 -14.87 -3.89 19.38
CA THR A 179 -15.77 -3.52 18.27
C THR A 179 -14.98 -2.97 17.08
N GLU A 180 -15.59 -2.98 15.90
CA GLU A 180 -15.05 -2.33 14.70
C GLU A 180 -14.89 -0.81 14.87
N THR A 181 -15.74 -0.17 15.67
CA THR A 181 -15.65 1.26 15.92
C THR A 181 -14.41 1.62 16.72
N SER A 182 -14.12 0.87 17.79
CA SER A 182 -12.94 1.13 18.62
C SER A 182 -11.63 0.84 17.87
N ALA A 183 -11.59 -0.23 17.08
CA ALA A 183 -10.47 -0.55 16.21
C ALA A 183 -10.20 0.59 15.21
N MET A 184 -11.25 1.08 14.54
CA MET A 184 -11.13 2.19 13.59
C MET A 184 -10.74 3.51 14.28
N LEU A 185 -11.22 3.75 15.50
CA LEU A 185 -10.84 4.91 16.32
C LEU A 185 -9.33 4.88 16.62
N GLY A 186 -8.79 3.73 17.01
CA GLY A 186 -7.37 3.59 17.27
C GLY A 186 -6.51 3.79 16.01
N VAL A 187 -6.97 3.33 14.85
CA VAL A 187 -6.33 3.63 13.55
C VAL A 187 -6.36 5.12 13.25
N MET A 188 -7.51 5.78 13.46
CA MET A 188 -7.68 7.22 13.24
C MET A 188 -6.71 8.03 14.11
N ILE A 189 -6.67 7.75 15.41
CA ILE A 189 -5.77 8.45 16.35
C ILE A 189 -4.31 8.20 15.95
N GLY A 190 -3.97 6.94 15.61
CA GLY A 190 -2.63 6.56 15.18
C GLY A 190 -2.16 7.33 13.95
N LEU A 191 -3.04 7.63 12.99
CA LEU A 191 -2.70 8.38 11.78
C LEU A 191 -2.41 9.86 12.00
N PHE A 192 -2.81 10.46 13.13
CA PHE A 192 -2.38 11.83 13.45
C PHE A 192 -0.90 11.90 13.82
N VAL A 193 -0.33 10.84 14.41
CA VAL A 193 1.08 10.80 14.81
C VAL A 193 2.06 11.03 13.65
N PRO A 194 1.97 10.35 12.49
CA PRO A 194 2.86 10.60 11.36
C PRO A 194 2.67 12.00 10.78
N ALA A 195 1.44 12.52 10.74
CA ALA A 195 1.16 13.88 10.27
C ALA A 195 1.76 14.96 11.21
N LEU A 196 1.71 14.72 12.53
CA LEU A 196 2.34 15.56 13.55
C LEU A 196 3.86 15.50 13.47
N ALA A 197 4.43 14.31 13.25
CA ALA A 197 5.87 14.12 13.07
C ALA A 197 6.39 14.88 11.84
N GLY A 198 5.68 14.80 10.71
CA GLY A 198 6.00 15.56 9.51
C GLY A 198 5.84 17.07 9.70
N TRP A 199 4.77 17.51 10.36
CA TRP A 199 4.58 18.93 10.70
C TRP A 199 5.72 19.45 11.58
N TRP A 200 6.10 18.70 12.61
CA TRP A 200 7.20 19.06 13.51
C TRP A 200 8.55 19.16 12.79
N ALA A 201 8.76 18.32 11.77
CA ALA A 201 9.97 18.35 10.95
C ALA A 201 10.02 19.52 9.97
N LEU A 202 8.86 20.04 9.53
CA LEU A 202 8.75 21.12 8.54
C LEU A 202 8.42 22.49 9.14
N ARG A 203 8.05 22.57 10.43
CA ARG A 203 7.65 23.83 11.10
C ARG A 203 8.68 24.95 11.14
N ARG A 204 9.97 24.66 10.94
CA ARG A 204 11.01 25.69 10.96
C ARG A 204 10.99 26.41 9.62
N GLY A 205 10.63 27.69 9.64
CA GLY A 205 10.57 28.54 8.45
C GLY A 205 11.87 28.49 7.66
N ARG A 206 11.76 28.47 6.34
CA ARG A 206 12.89 28.46 5.41
C ARG A 206 13.20 29.87 4.95
N GLU A 207 14.48 30.16 4.79
CA GLU A 207 14.92 31.35 4.07
C GLU A 207 14.38 31.31 2.64
N ALA A 208 13.89 32.45 2.15
CA ALA A 208 13.34 32.55 0.81
C ALA A 208 14.45 32.28 -0.22
N GLY A 209 14.33 31.16 -0.94
CA GLY A 209 15.23 30.80 -2.05
C GLY A 209 14.78 31.39 -3.39
N ALA A 210 15.45 30.99 -4.47
CA ALA A 210 15.09 31.38 -5.83
C ALA A 210 13.66 30.90 -6.18
N THR A 211 12.93 31.72 -6.95
CA THR A 211 11.56 31.42 -7.41
C THR A 211 11.54 31.17 -8.92
N SER A 212 10.64 30.30 -9.37
CA SER A 212 10.44 29.99 -10.79
C SER A 212 8.98 29.63 -11.08
N ASP A 213 8.47 30.04 -12.23
CA ASP A 213 7.11 29.77 -12.71
C ASP A 213 6.88 28.28 -13.06
N LEU A 214 7.95 27.49 -13.21
CA LEU A 214 7.87 26.04 -13.50
C LEU A 214 7.27 25.22 -12.35
N HIS A 215 7.14 25.81 -11.16
CA HIS A 215 6.66 25.15 -9.94
C HIS A 215 5.23 25.54 -9.54
N GLU A 216 4.42 26.02 -10.49
CA GLU A 216 3.01 26.33 -10.23
C GLU A 216 2.15 25.13 -9.81
N ALA A 217 1.10 25.41 -9.04
CA ALA A 217 0.21 24.39 -8.48
C ALA A 217 -0.58 23.58 -9.54
N ARG A 218 -0.85 24.17 -10.71
CA ARG A 218 -1.72 23.58 -11.73
C ARG A 218 -1.06 22.43 -12.51
N PRO A 219 0.19 22.57 -13.00
CA PRO A 219 0.98 21.43 -13.51
C PRO A 219 1.16 20.32 -12.47
N MET A 220 1.32 20.68 -11.18
CA MET A 220 1.52 19.74 -10.08
C MET A 220 0.30 18.86 -9.83
N ALA A 221 -0.89 19.47 -9.74
CA ALA A 221 -2.12 18.72 -9.54
C ALA A 221 -2.37 17.73 -10.69
N GLY A 222 -2.11 18.13 -11.94
CA GLY A 222 -2.25 17.24 -13.11
C GLY A 222 -1.24 16.08 -13.13
N GLU A 223 -0.01 16.33 -12.69
CA GLU A 223 1.03 15.31 -12.55
C GLU A 223 0.74 14.30 -11.43
N THR A 224 0.32 14.78 -10.26
CA THR A 224 -0.12 13.94 -9.15
C THR A 224 -1.34 13.10 -9.52
N ALA A 225 -2.34 13.69 -10.18
CA ALA A 225 -3.53 12.97 -10.62
C ALA A 225 -3.19 11.83 -11.60
N ARG A 226 -2.33 12.09 -12.59
CA ARG A 226 -1.90 11.05 -13.55
C ARG A 226 -1.13 9.91 -12.89
N ASN A 227 -0.20 10.22 -11.98
CA ASN A 227 0.57 9.20 -11.26
C ASN A 227 -0.32 8.37 -10.31
N SER A 228 -1.31 9.01 -9.69
CA SER A 228 -2.26 8.36 -8.79
C SER A 228 -3.25 7.46 -9.53
N ALA A 229 -3.73 7.87 -10.71
CA ALA A 229 -4.78 7.15 -11.44
C ALA A 229 -4.41 5.70 -11.79
N ALA A 230 -3.14 5.42 -12.05
CA ALA A 230 -2.71 4.07 -12.41
C ALA A 230 -2.40 3.19 -11.20
N LEU A 231 -1.88 3.77 -10.11
CA LEU A 231 -1.80 3.07 -8.82
C LEU A 231 -3.20 2.75 -8.30
N LEU A 232 -4.16 3.64 -8.52
CA LEU A 232 -5.55 3.49 -8.11
C LEU A 232 -6.16 2.19 -8.65
N ALA A 233 -5.98 1.93 -9.95
CA ALA A 233 -6.53 0.72 -10.56
C ALA A 233 -6.02 -0.56 -9.88
N PHE A 234 -4.72 -0.62 -9.56
CA PHE A 234 -4.13 -1.78 -8.88
C PHE A 234 -4.57 -1.89 -7.41
N PHE A 235 -4.63 -0.77 -6.68
CA PHE A 235 -5.11 -0.77 -5.30
C PHE A 235 -6.59 -1.13 -5.21
N VAL A 236 -7.41 -0.69 -6.16
CA VAL A 236 -8.82 -1.11 -6.26
C VAL A 236 -8.87 -2.60 -6.57
N LEU A 237 -8.16 -3.10 -7.59
CA LEU A 237 -8.15 -4.53 -7.93
C LEU A 237 -7.77 -5.40 -6.72
N SER A 238 -6.65 -5.08 -6.07
CA SER A 238 -6.11 -5.87 -4.96
C SER A 238 -6.90 -5.78 -3.65
N ASN A 239 -7.94 -4.94 -3.57
CA ASN A 239 -8.79 -4.77 -2.39
C ASN A 239 -10.30 -4.80 -2.71
N ALA A 240 -10.69 -5.01 -3.97
CA ALA A 240 -12.09 -5.07 -4.37
C ALA A 240 -12.75 -6.34 -3.84
N ASP A 241 -11.99 -7.43 -3.75
CA ASP A 241 -12.46 -8.73 -3.33
C ASP A 241 -13.02 -8.74 -1.91
N ILE A 242 -12.41 -8.05 -0.95
CA ILE A 242 -12.95 -7.96 0.42
C ILE A 242 -14.26 -7.17 0.48
N VAL A 243 -14.38 -6.10 -0.32
CA VAL A 243 -15.61 -5.31 -0.43
C VAL A 243 -16.73 -6.16 -1.05
N VAL A 244 -16.39 -6.94 -2.09
CA VAL A 244 -17.29 -7.92 -2.70
C VAL A 244 -17.69 -8.99 -1.70
N ALA A 245 -16.75 -9.56 -0.95
CA ALA A 245 -17.01 -10.57 0.07
C ALA A 245 -18.06 -10.07 1.07
N ARG A 246 -17.97 -8.82 1.49
CA ARG A 246 -18.93 -8.21 2.41
C ARG A 246 -20.36 -8.07 1.89
N ASN A 247 -20.50 -7.91 0.58
CA ASN A 247 -21.81 -7.72 -0.05
C ASN A 247 -22.45 -9.04 -0.47
N VAL A 248 -21.62 -10.02 -0.82
CA VAL A 248 -22.05 -11.28 -1.43
C VAL A 248 -22.12 -12.43 -0.44
N LEU A 249 -21.26 -12.43 0.59
CA LEU A 249 -21.23 -13.46 1.63
C LEU A 249 -21.96 -12.98 2.89
N ASP A 250 -22.30 -13.93 3.78
CA ASP A 250 -22.71 -13.61 5.14
C ASP A 250 -21.53 -13.05 5.96
N SER A 251 -21.83 -12.41 7.09
CA SER A 251 -20.83 -11.71 7.90
C SER A 251 -19.72 -12.63 8.42
N HIS A 252 -20.01 -13.90 8.72
CA HIS A 252 -19.01 -14.85 9.21
C HIS A 252 -18.09 -15.30 8.06
N ALA A 253 -18.66 -15.72 6.93
CA ALA A 253 -17.88 -16.10 5.75
C ALA A 253 -17.05 -14.94 5.17
N ALA A 254 -17.58 -13.71 5.17
CA ALA A 254 -16.82 -12.51 4.80
C ALA A 254 -15.64 -12.27 5.76
N GLY A 255 -15.86 -12.52 7.06
CA GLY A 255 -14.83 -12.48 8.09
C GLY A 255 -13.73 -13.52 7.89
N LEU A 256 -14.12 -14.76 7.60
CA LEU A 256 -13.20 -15.83 7.25
C LEU A 256 -12.39 -15.51 5.99
N TYR A 257 -13.05 -14.99 4.96
CA TYR A 257 -12.36 -14.52 3.75
C TYR A 257 -11.33 -13.41 4.09
N ALA A 258 -11.72 -12.44 4.93
CA ALA A 258 -10.82 -11.39 5.40
C ALA A 258 -9.59 -11.95 6.17
N GLY A 259 -9.79 -12.97 7.01
CA GLY A 259 -8.70 -13.67 7.70
C GLY A 259 -7.72 -14.29 6.70
N GLY A 260 -8.23 -14.98 5.67
CA GLY A 260 -7.39 -15.50 4.58
C GLY A 260 -6.63 -14.40 3.82
N LEU A 261 -7.22 -13.21 3.70
CA LEU A 261 -6.53 -12.07 3.10
C LEU A 261 -5.35 -11.55 3.91
N ILE A 262 -5.28 -11.78 5.23
CA ILE A 262 -4.08 -11.45 6.02
C ILE A 262 -2.87 -12.18 5.43
N LEU A 263 -3.00 -13.49 5.21
CA LEU A 263 -1.95 -14.30 4.58
C LEU A 263 -1.68 -13.85 3.14
N THR A 264 -2.74 -13.54 2.38
CA THR A 264 -2.62 -12.99 1.01
C THR A 264 -1.75 -11.74 1.00
N LYS A 265 -1.98 -10.78 1.90
CA LYS A 265 -1.21 -9.54 1.99
C LYS A 265 0.22 -9.78 2.49
N ALA A 266 0.43 -10.73 3.40
CA ALA A 266 1.78 -11.11 3.82
C ALA A 266 2.62 -11.60 2.63
N VAL A 267 2.04 -12.49 1.80
CA VAL A 267 2.70 -13.02 0.60
C VAL A 267 2.83 -11.95 -0.50
N LEU A 268 1.81 -11.09 -0.68
CA LEU A 268 1.84 -9.96 -1.61
C LEU A 268 3.06 -9.07 -1.39
N PHE A 269 3.30 -8.69 -0.12
CA PHE A 269 4.32 -7.71 0.24
C PHE A 269 5.72 -8.31 0.43
N LEU A 270 5.84 -9.62 0.61
CA LEU A 270 7.12 -10.31 0.81
C LEU A 270 8.16 -9.97 -0.29
N PRO A 271 7.83 -9.93 -1.59
CA PRO A 271 8.80 -9.63 -2.64
C PRO A 271 9.17 -8.15 -2.76
N GLN A 272 8.61 -7.24 -1.95
CA GLN A 272 9.05 -5.84 -1.97
C GLN A 272 10.56 -5.72 -1.68
N PHE A 273 11.10 -6.59 -0.83
CA PHE A 273 12.55 -6.68 -0.56
C PHE A 273 13.35 -7.22 -1.75
N VAL A 274 12.75 -8.13 -2.54
CA VAL A 274 13.33 -8.67 -3.77
C VAL A 274 13.44 -7.60 -4.84
N VAL A 275 12.41 -6.76 -4.99
CA VAL A 275 12.38 -5.69 -5.99
C VAL A 275 13.58 -4.76 -5.80
N VAL A 276 13.93 -4.40 -4.56
CA VAL A 276 15.09 -3.53 -4.26
C VAL A 276 16.41 -4.13 -4.74
N VAL A 277 16.58 -5.45 -4.63
CA VAL A 277 17.79 -6.17 -5.05
C VAL A 277 17.82 -6.42 -6.57
N ALA A 278 16.65 -6.67 -7.18
CA ALA A 278 16.54 -6.98 -8.60
C ALA A 278 16.51 -5.71 -9.49
N PHE A 279 16.02 -4.58 -9.00
CA PHE A 279 15.85 -3.35 -9.78
C PHE A 279 17.12 -2.81 -10.45
N PRO A 280 18.30 -2.80 -9.80
CA PRO A 280 19.54 -2.34 -10.43
C PRO A 280 19.88 -3.09 -11.71
N SER A 281 19.56 -4.39 -11.78
CA SER A 281 19.77 -5.25 -12.95
C SER A 281 18.73 -5.09 -14.07
N MET A 282 17.63 -4.36 -13.82
CA MET A 282 16.61 -4.06 -14.84
C MET A 282 16.93 -2.82 -15.70
N SER A 283 17.99 -2.10 -15.35
CA SER A 283 18.33 -0.80 -15.96
C SER A 283 18.95 -0.91 -17.37
N THR A 284 19.57 -2.04 -17.71
CA THR A 284 20.20 -2.28 -19.03
C THR A 284 19.18 -2.76 -20.07
N VAL A 285 19.13 -2.11 -21.23
CA VAL A 285 18.11 -2.34 -22.28
C VAL A 285 18.09 -3.80 -22.78
N GLU A 286 19.27 -4.40 -22.88
CA GLU A 286 19.49 -5.76 -23.41
C GLU A 286 19.08 -6.86 -22.43
N GLU A 287 19.03 -6.58 -21.12
CA GLU A 287 18.68 -7.57 -20.09
C GLU A 287 17.24 -7.44 -19.59
N ARG A 288 16.47 -6.44 -20.04
CA ARG A 288 15.11 -6.14 -19.54
C ARG A 288 14.17 -7.34 -19.50
N ARG A 289 14.11 -8.12 -20.59
CA ARG A 289 13.27 -9.33 -20.65
C ARG A 289 13.73 -10.38 -19.65
N LYS A 290 15.05 -10.60 -19.57
CA LYS A 290 15.65 -11.56 -18.64
C LYS A 290 15.43 -11.13 -17.20
N ALA A 291 15.57 -9.84 -16.89
CA ALA A 291 15.37 -9.29 -15.56
C ALA A 291 13.91 -9.39 -15.11
N LEU A 292 12.94 -9.05 -15.98
CA LEU A 292 11.52 -9.24 -15.67
C LEU A 292 11.18 -10.72 -15.41
N LEU A 293 11.62 -11.63 -16.29
CA LEU A 293 11.37 -13.06 -16.12
C LEU A 293 12.07 -13.64 -14.89
N ARG A 294 13.29 -13.20 -14.57
CA ARG A 294 14.01 -13.59 -13.35
C ARG A 294 13.28 -13.12 -12.09
N SER A 295 12.79 -11.88 -12.08
CA SER A 295 12.02 -11.37 -10.95
C SER A 295 10.68 -12.10 -10.80
N LEU A 296 9.97 -12.36 -11.90
CA LEU A 296 8.75 -13.18 -11.87
C LEU A 296 9.02 -14.61 -11.38
N ALA A 297 10.12 -15.23 -11.84
CA ALA A 297 10.52 -16.56 -11.38
C ALA A 297 10.89 -16.57 -9.89
N LEU A 298 11.56 -15.53 -9.40
CA LEU A 298 11.90 -15.43 -7.98
C LEU A 298 10.66 -15.22 -7.11
N VAL A 299 9.74 -14.34 -7.53
CA VAL A 299 8.44 -14.13 -6.87
C VAL A 299 7.64 -15.44 -6.87
N LEU A 300 7.59 -16.14 -8.00
CA LEU A 300 6.92 -17.43 -8.11
C LEU A 300 7.54 -18.48 -7.19
N GLY A 301 8.87 -18.56 -7.13
CA GLY A 301 9.58 -19.50 -6.24
C GLY A 301 9.29 -19.23 -4.76
N LEU A 302 9.32 -17.97 -4.33
CA LEU A 302 8.93 -17.57 -2.98
C LEU A 302 7.45 -17.85 -2.71
N GLY A 303 6.58 -17.58 -3.67
CA GLY A 303 5.15 -17.86 -3.58
C GLY A 303 4.83 -19.34 -3.45
N VAL A 304 5.52 -20.20 -4.22
CA VAL A 304 5.44 -21.66 -4.10
C VAL A 304 5.90 -22.11 -2.73
N LEU A 305 7.01 -21.57 -2.21
CA LEU A 305 7.48 -21.88 -0.86
C LEU A 305 6.46 -21.49 0.21
N CYS A 306 5.87 -20.28 0.11
CA CYS A 306 4.80 -19.85 1.02
C CYS A 306 3.55 -20.72 0.90
N THR A 307 3.18 -21.12 -0.31
CA THR A 307 2.01 -21.99 -0.56
C THR A 307 2.23 -23.38 0.03
N LEU A 308 3.39 -23.99 -0.19
CA LEU A 308 3.78 -25.27 0.42
C LEU A 308 3.87 -25.15 1.94
N GLY A 309 4.40 -24.05 2.46
CA GLY A 309 4.40 -23.75 3.89
C GLY A 309 2.98 -23.67 4.47
N ALA A 310 2.06 -23.00 3.77
CA ALA A 310 0.66 -22.93 4.18
C ALA A 310 -0.08 -24.29 4.10
N LEU A 311 0.33 -25.19 3.19
CA LEU A 311 -0.19 -26.56 3.12
C LEU A 311 0.32 -27.44 4.27
N VAL A 312 1.63 -27.47 4.49
CA VAL A 312 2.28 -28.38 5.44
C VAL A 312 2.18 -27.88 6.89
N LEU A 313 2.25 -26.55 7.08
CA LEU A 313 2.25 -25.89 8.39
C LEU A 313 0.98 -25.05 8.58
N SER A 314 -0.16 -25.53 8.08
CA SER A 314 -1.45 -24.81 8.13
C SER A 314 -1.83 -24.40 9.57
N GLY A 315 -1.54 -25.24 10.56
CA GLY A 315 -1.76 -24.92 11.98
C GLY A 315 -0.89 -23.77 12.50
N VAL A 316 0.33 -23.60 11.98
CA VAL A 316 1.19 -22.44 12.30
C VAL A 316 0.67 -21.20 11.58
N ALA A 317 0.27 -21.33 10.31
CA ALA A 317 -0.31 -20.23 9.54
C ALA A 317 -1.58 -19.64 10.20
N MET A 318 -2.38 -20.49 10.86
CA MET A 318 -3.56 -20.08 11.63
C MET A 318 -3.26 -19.11 12.78
N VAL A 319 -2.07 -19.22 13.40
CA VAL A 319 -1.63 -18.28 14.45
C VAL A 319 -1.51 -16.86 13.89
N PHE A 320 -1.11 -16.71 12.63
CA PHE A 320 -0.97 -15.43 11.96
C PHE A 320 -2.27 -14.88 11.37
N VAL A 321 -3.32 -15.70 11.25
CA VAL A 321 -4.60 -15.27 10.68
C VAL A 321 -5.57 -14.80 11.76
N GLY A 322 -5.59 -15.45 12.92
CA GLY A 322 -6.53 -15.07 13.99
C GLY A 322 -6.78 -16.16 15.03
N GLY A 323 -6.31 -17.39 14.81
CA GLY A 323 -6.48 -18.51 15.74
C GLY A 323 -7.71 -19.36 15.44
N SER A 324 -8.21 -20.07 16.46
CA SER A 324 -9.24 -21.11 16.35
C SER A 324 -10.55 -20.65 15.70
N ASP A 325 -10.89 -19.38 15.81
CA ASP A 325 -12.13 -18.84 15.25
C ASP A 325 -12.15 -18.84 13.71
N TYR A 326 -11.00 -19.12 13.08
CA TYR A 326 -10.82 -19.20 11.63
C TYR A 326 -10.59 -20.64 11.12
N ASP A 327 -10.82 -21.66 11.95
CA ASP A 327 -10.45 -23.07 11.64
C ASP A 327 -11.05 -23.56 10.30
N GLU A 328 -12.24 -23.06 9.95
CA GLU A 328 -12.96 -23.35 8.71
C GLU A 328 -12.17 -23.06 7.43
N ILE A 329 -11.22 -22.11 7.46
CA ILE A 329 -10.38 -21.76 6.30
C ILE A 329 -9.00 -22.39 6.34
N GLN A 330 -8.62 -23.13 7.40
CA GLN A 330 -7.29 -23.71 7.55
C GLN A 330 -6.89 -24.53 6.32
N SER A 331 -7.80 -25.38 5.82
CA SER A 331 -7.60 -26.22 4.63
C SER A 331 -7.47 -25.43 3.32
N ARG A 332 -7.82 -24.13 3.33
CA ARG A 332 -7.84 -23.24 2.16
C ARG A 332 -6.78 -22.14 2.21
N LEU A 333 -5.99 -22.04 3.29
CA LEU A 333 -4.95 -21.00 3.45
C LEU A 333 -3.94 -20.99 2.29
N TRP A 334 -3.62 -22.16 1.74
CA TRP A 334 -2.74 -22.27 0.58
C TRP A 334 -3.28 -21.51 -0.64
N ALA A 335 -4.59 -21.49 -0.87
CA ALA A 335 -5.19 -20.79 -2.00
C ALA A 335 -5.10 -19.27 -1.83
N PHE A 336 -5.15 -18.76 -0.60
CA PHE A 336 -4.86 -17.36 -0.29
C PHE A 336 -3.38 -17.00 -0.50
N ALA A 337 -2.45 -17.92 -0.20
CA ALA A 337 -1.03 -17.73 -0.54
C ALA A 337 -0.79 -17.69 -2.06
N VAL A 338 -1.51 -18.50 -2.84
CA VAL A 338 -1.52 -18.43 -4.32
C VAL A 338 -2.02 -17.07 -4.78
N LEU A 339 -3.15 -16.60 -4.23
CA LEU A 339 -3.69 -15.28 -4.55
C LEU A 339 -2.68 -14.16 -4.25
N GLY A 340 -2.01 -14.22 -3.09
CA GLY A 340 -1.00 -13.24 -2.71
C GLY A 340 0.20 -13.22 -3.67
N THR A 341 0.63 -14.41 -4.10
CA THR A 341 1.70 -14.57 -5.09
C THR A 341 1.31 -13.94 -6.43
N LEU A 342 0.09 -14.24 -6.89
CA LEU A 342 -0.44 -13.74 -8.15
C LEU A 342 -0.57 -12.21 -8.16
N LEU A 343 -1.11 -11.64 -7.08
CA LEU A 343 -1.18 -10.18 -6.91
C LEU A 343 0.22 -9.54 -6.84
N SER A 344 1.22 -10.21 -6.25
CA SER A 344 2.61 -9.70 -6.22
C SER A 344 3.22 -9.67 -7.63
N MET A 345 2.97 -10.72 -8.44
CA MET A 345 3.40 -10.78 -9.83
C MET A 345 2.70 -9.73 -10.69
N LEU A 346 1.39 -9.53 -10.47
CA LEU A 346 0.61 -8.45 -11.09
C LEU A 346 1.17 -7.08 -10.71
N GLN A 347 1.51 -6.85 -9.44
CA GLN A 347 2.11 -5.60 -8.99
C GLN A 347 3.40 -5.28 -9.76
N LEU A 348 4.28 -6.27 -9.92
CA LEU A 348 5.51 -6.11 -10.70
C LEU A 348 5.22 -5.77 -12.17
N LEU A 349 4.26 -6.46 -12.79
CA LEU A 349 3.86 -6.19 -14.17
C LEU A 349 3.26 -4.79 -14.32
N VAL A 350 2.32 -4.41 -13.45
CA VAL A 350 1.69 -3.09 -13.46
C VAL A 350 2.75 -2.00 -13.31
N TYR A 351 3.71 -2.14 -12.39
CA TYR A 351 4.80 -1.17 -12.26
C TYR A 351 5.70 -1.12 -13.50
N SER A 352 6.03 -2.27 -14.08
CA SER A 352 6.87 -2.34 -15.29
C SER A 352 6.18 -1.75 -16.52
N VAL A 353 4.86 -1.88 -16.64
CA VAL A 353 4.06 -1.43 -17.79
C VAL A 353 3.68 0.04 -17.62
N LEU A 354 3.34 0.46 -16.40
CA LEU A 354 3.00 1.84 -16.07
C LEU A 354 4.17 2.80 -16.28
N ALA A 355 5.39 2.35 -15.94
CA ALA A 355 6.61 3.10 -16.25
C ALA A 355 6.84 3.30 -17.76
N ARG A 356 6.13 2.58 -18.64
CA ARG A 356 6.43 2.48 -20.07
C ARG A 356 5.32 2.96 -21.02
N GLN A 357 4.03 2.94 -20.64
CA GLN A 357 2.96 2.89 -21.64
C GLN A 357 1.92 4.00 -21.66
N GLY A 358 1.92 4.95 -20.73
CA GLY A 358 0.76 5.82 -20.61
C GLY A 358 -0.53 5.03 -20.34
N THR A 359 -1.63 5.74 -20.21
CA THR A 359 -2.90 5.33 -19.59
C THR A 359 -3.59 4.07 -20.15
N ARG A 360 -3.13 3.47 -21.27
CA ARG A 360 -3.85 2.37 -21.94
C ARG A 360 -3.86 1.05 -21.16
N SER A 361 -2.74 0.66 -20.54
CA SER A 361 -2.70 -0.60 -19.76
C SER A 361 -3.56 -0.55 -18.50
N THR A 362 -3.85 0.65 -18.00
CA THR A 362 -4.73 0.86 -16.85
C THR A 362 -6.17 0.42 -17.15
N TRP A 363 -6.61 0.49 -18.41
CA TRP A 363 -7.94 0.02 -18.81
C TRP A 363 -8.12 -1.49 -18.63
N PHE A 364 -7.07 -2.30 -18.84
CA PHE A 364 -7.16 -3.74 -18.60
C PHE A 364 -7.35 -4.07 -17.12
N VAL A 365 -6.71 -3.30 -16.23
CA VAL A 365 -6.89 -3.45 -14.79
C VAL A 365 -8.31 -3.06 -14.38
N TRP A 366 -8.84 -1.95 -14.90
CA TRP A 366 -10.24 -1.56 -14.67
C TRP A 366 -11.25 -2.56 -15.25
N ALA A 367 -10.96 -3.15 -16.41
CA ALA A 367 -11.78 -4.20 -17.00
C ALA A 367 -11.81 -5.45 -16.11
N ALA A 368 -10.67 -5.82 -15.50
CA ALA A 368 -10.62 -6.91 -14.52
C ALA A 368 -11.42 -6.60 -13.25
N VAL A 369 -11.33 -5.37 -12.73
CA VAL A 369 -12.19 -4.91 -11.61
C VAL A 369 -13.66 -5.03 -11.98
N LEU A 370 -14.05 -4.53 -13.15
CA LEU A 370 -15.45 -4.62 -13.62
C LEU A 370 -15.91 -6.07 -13.79
N ALA A 371 -15.06 -6.93 -14.37
CA ALA A 371 -15.34 -8.35 -14.53
C ALA A 371 -15.54 -9.03 -13.16
N LEU A 372 -14.71 -8.72 -12.17
CA LEU A 372 -14.86 -9.21 -10.79
C LEU A 372 -16.19 -8.79 -10.19
N LEU A 373 -16.52 -7.49 -10.27
CA LEU A 373 -17.77 -6.95 -9.72
C LEU A 373 -19.01 -7.58 -10.37
N LEU A 374 -19.03 -7.69 -11.70
CA LEU A 374 -20.16 -8.28 -12.43
C LEU A 374 -20.31 -9.78 -12.19
N ALA A 375 -19.19 -10.53 -12.21
CA ALA A 375 -19.22 -11.97 -11.99
C ALA A 375 -19.54 -12.34 -10.52
N SER A 376 -19.22 -11.47 -9.56
CA SER A 376 -19.47 -11.72 -8.15
C SER A 376 -20.95 -11.84 -7.78
N VAL A 377 -21.86 -11.31 -8.60
CA VAL A 377 -23.32 -11.42 -8.40
C VAL A 377 -23.79 -12.88 -8.40
N TRP A 378 -23.05 -13.77 -9.06
CA TRP A 378 -23.36 -15.20 -9.18
C TRP A 378 -22.63 -16.07 -8.16
N VAL A 379 -21.83 -15.47 -7.30
CA VAL A 379 -21.09 -16.17 -6.25
C VAL A 379 -21.90 -16.11 -4.96
N ALA A 380 -21.94 -17.19 -4.19
CA ALA A 380 -22.59 -17.20 -2.88
C ALA A 380 -21.74 -17.89 -1.79
N THR A 381 -20.53 -18.32 -2.14
CA THR A 381 -19.66 -19.10 -1.23
C THR A 381 -18.26 -18.51 -1.18
N LEU A 382 -17.61 -18.66 -0.03
CA LEU A 382 -16.21 -18.24 0.17
C LEU A 382 -15.28 -18.84 -0.88
N GLY A 383 -15.44 -20.13 -1.17
CA GLY A 383 -14.61 -20.84 -2.16
C GLY A 383 -14.86 -20.35 -3.58
N GLY A 384 -16.13 -20.09 -3.93
CA GLY A 384 -16.49 -19.53 -5.24
C GLY A 384 -15.91 -18.13 -5.44
N LEU A 385 -15.91 -17.29 -4.40
CA LEU A 385 -15.33 -15.94 -4.47
C LEU A 385 -13.82 -16.01 -4.65
N LEU A 386 -13.13 -16.82 -3.85
CA LEU A 386 -11.69 -17.00 -3.96
C LEU A 386 -11.30 -17.51 -5.36
N ALA A 387 -12.03 -18.50 -5.89
CA ALA A 387 -11.80 -19.02 -7.23
C ALA A 387 -12.03 -17.93 -8.31
N LEU A 388 -13.09 -17.14 -8.19
CA LEU A 388 -13.38 -16.05 -9.10
C LEU A 388 -12.24 -15.02 -9.12
N VAL A 389 -11.78 -14.58 -7.95
CA VAL A 389 -10.68 -13.61 -7.84
C VAL A 389 -9.40 -14.16 -8.46
N VAL A 390 -9.03 -15.41 -8.15
CA VAL A 390 -7.85 -16.07 -8.72
C VAL A 390 -7.94 -16.18 -10.25
N VAL A 391 -9.12 -16.49 -10.79
CA VAL A 391 -9.33 -16.59 -12.25
C VAL A 391 -9.22 -15.21 -12.91
N VAL A 392 -9.85 -14.18 -12.35
CA VAL A 392 -9.80 -12.82 -12.89
C VAL A 392 -8.37 -12.27 -12.86
N ASP A 393 -7.68 -12.39 -11.73
CA ASP A 393 -6.30 -11.96 -11.57
C ASP A 393 -5.35 -12.78 -12.46
N GLY A 394 -5.62 -14.08 -12.63
CA GLY A 394 -4.83 -14.99 -13.47
C GLY A 394 -4.95 -14.64 -14.94
N ALA A 395 -6.17 -14.36 -15.40
CA ALA A 395 -6.44 -13.89 -16.75
C ALA A 395 -5.76 -12.53 -17.03
N LEU A 396 -5.87 -11.59 -16.08
CA LEU A 396 -5.18 -10.30 -16.19
C LEU A 396 -3.66 -10.47 -16.22
N PHE A 397 -3.11 -11.34 -15.37
CA PHE A 397 -1.68 -11.63 -15.33
C PHE A 397 -1.20 -12.18 -16.66
N ALA A 398 -1.88 -13.20 -17.20
CA ALA A 398 -1.55 -13.79 -18.49
C ALA A 398 -1.60 -12.76 -19.63
N LEU A 399 -2.63 -11.91 -19.65
CA LEU A 399 -2.80 -10.84 -20.62
C LEU A 399 -1.64 -9.82 -20.54
N LEU A 400 -1.35 -9.29 -19.35
CA LEU A 400 -0.29 -8.31 -19.16
C LEU A 400 1.10 -8.89 -19.45
N LEU A 401 1.34 -10.15 -19.09
CA LEU A 401 2.57 -10.86 -19.42
C LEU A 401 2.72 -11.04 -20.94
N ALA A 402 1.68 -11.49 -21.63
CA ALA A 402 1.68 -11.65 -23.09
C ALA A 402 1.95 -10.32 -23.80
N LEU A 403 1.27 -9.24 -23.38
CA LEU A 403 1.49 -7.89 -23.91
C LEU A 403 2.91 -7.38 -23.66
N SER A 404 3.46 -7.63 -22.46
CA SER A 404 4.82 -7.25 -22.11
C SER A 404 5.85 -7.98 -22.97
N LEU A 405 5.68 -9.30 -23.16
CA LEU A 405 6.56 -10.13 -23.96
C LEU A 405 6.47 -9.84 -25.47
N TRP A 406 5.26 -9.61 -25.99
CA TRP A 406 5.04 -9.28 -27.41
C TRP A 406 5.74 -7.97 -27.77
N ARG A 407 5.61 -6.93 -26.94
CA ARG A 407 6.25 -5.64 -27.22
C ARG A 407 7.76 -5.66 -27.07
N MET A 408 8.31 -6.51 -26.20
CA MET A 408 9.76 -6.71 -26.14
C MET A 408 10.33 -7.37 -27.40
N ARG A 409 9.49 -7.95 -28.28
CA ARG A 409 9.88 -8.47 -29.60
C ARG A 409 9.76 -7.43 -30.72
N ALA A 410 8.96 -6.38 -30.55
CA ALA A 410 8.79 -5.34 -31.57
C ALA A 410 10.05 -4.46 -31.63
N PRO A 411 10.62 -4.17 -32.82
CA PRO A 411 11.75 -3.25 -32.94
C PRO A 411 11.37 -1.89 -32.36
N ALA A 412 12.29 -1.27 -31.62
CA ALA A 412 12.08 0.05 -31.06
C ALA A 412 11.71 1.02 -32.20
N ALA A 413 10.53 1.62 -32.13
CA ALA A 413 10.19 2.71 -33.03
C ALA A 413 11.25 3.81 -32.83
N PRO A 414 11.84 4.37 -33.90
CA PRO A 414 12.77 5.48 -33.77
C PRO A 414 12.08 6.62 -33.01
N ALA A 415 12.76 7.14 -32.00
CA ALA A 415 12.29 8.29 -31.26
C ALA A 415 12.13 9.47 -32.23
N ALA A 416 10.91 10.01 -32.29
CA ALA A 416 10.63 11.27 -32.97
C ALA A 416 10.82 12.44 -32.00
#